data_AF-A0A533U6X8-F1
#
_entry.id   AF-A0A533U6X8-F1
#
_cell.length_a   1.000
_cell.length_b   1.000
_cell.length_c   1.000
_cell.angle_alpha   90.00
_cell.angle_beta   90.00
_cell.angle_gamma   90.00
#
_symmetry.space_group_name_H-M   'P 1'
#
loop_
_entity.id
_entity.type
_entity.pdbx_description
1 polymer ?
#
loop_
_entity_poly.entity_id
_entity_poly.type
_entity_poly.pdbx_seq_one_letter_code
_entity_poly.pdbx_strand_id
1 'polypeptide(L)'
;MGVHNNAHVPKESFPAFLWYAIEFFIVLGAALGISMNSTGYFQKIGFTEEMTDWIFWGIIGVVFLVYYLIVRAFILKRPILSKI
;
A
#
# COMPACT_ATOMS: atom_id res chain seq x y z
N MET A 1 40.17 -12.44 30.13
CA MET A 1 38.96 -13.08 29.58
C MET A 1 38.12 -11.98 28.97
N GLY A 2 38.09 -11.88 27.63
CA GLY A 2 37.32 -10.83 26.96
C GLY A 2 35.83 -11.13 27.05
N VAL A 3 35.05 -10.21 27.63
CA VAL A 3 33.59 -10.29 27.59
C VAL A 3 33.18 -9.98 26.16
N HIS A 4 32.73 -11.00 25.42
CA HIS A 4 32.10 -10.76 24.14
C HIS A 4 30.75 -10.09 24.39
N ASN A 5 30.60 -8.88 23.87
CA ASN A 5 29.36 -8.10 23.98
C ASN A 5 28.32 -8.66 23.00
N ASN A 6 27.77 -9.82 23.33
CA ASN A 6 26.74 -10.49 22.56
C ASN A 6 25.38 -9.97 23.02
N ALA A 7 25.12 -8.67 22.82
CA ALA A 7 23.77 -8.17 22.97
C ALA A 7 22.90 -8.90 21.93
N HIS A 8 22.12 -9.88 22.39
CA HIS A 8 21.15 -10.59 21.58
C HIS A 8 20.02 -9.61 21.26
N VAL A 9 20.24 -8.78 20.23
CA VAL A 9 19.15 -8.02 19.62
C VAL A 9 18.25 -9.08 18.97
N PRO A 10 16.99 -9.24 19.44
CA PRO A 10 16.09 -10.24 18.88
C PRO A 10 15.98 -9.97 17.39
N LYS A 11 16.35 -10.97 16.58
CA LYS A 11 16.23 -10.90 15.12
C LYS A 11 14.79 -11.06 14.64
N GLU A 12 13.85 -11.21 15.58
CA GLU A 12 12.42 -11.20 15.30
C GLU A 12 11.99 -9.79 14.92
N SER A 13 12.25 -9.48 13.65
CA SER A 13 11.61 -8.41 12.92
C SER A 13 10.10 -8.52 13.09
N PHE A 14 9.44 -7.38 13.29
CA PHE A 14 7.99 -7.18 13.24
C PHE A 14 7.30 -8.23 12.31
N PRO A 15 6.21 -8.90 12.74
CA PRO A 15 5.58 -9.98 11.96
C PRO A 15 5.39 -9.61 10.49
N ALA A 16 5.77 -10.48 9.56
CA ALA A 16 5.74 -10.21 8.12
C ALA A 16 4.41 -9.64 7.63
N PHE A 17 3.32 -10.21 8.14
CA PHE A 17 1.96 -9.78 7.85
C PHE A 17 1.70 -8.32 8.25
N LEU A 18 2.25 -7.84 9.37
CA LEU A 18 2.07 -6.46 9.82
C LEU A 18 2.71 -5.47 8.84
N TRP A 19 3.83 -5.81 8.20
CA TRP A 19 4.39 -4.98 7.13
C TRP A 19 3.44 -4.87 5.94
N TYR A 20 2.82 -5.99 5.52
CA TYR A 20 1.81 -5.96 4.48
C TYR A 20 0.55 -5.17 4.86
N ALA A 21 0.13 -5.25 6.12
CA ALA A 21 -1.00 -4.49 6.61
C ALA A 21 -0.71 -2.97 6.59
N ILE A 22 0.48 -2.57 7.05
CA ILE A 22 0.92 -1.16 7.00
C ILE A 22 0.96 -0.66 5.55
N GLU A 23 1.58 -1.41 4.64
CA GLU A 23 1.59 -1.08 3.21
C GLU A 23 0.17 -0.95 2.65
N PHE A 24 -0.71 -1.90 2.97
CA PHE A 24 -2.11 -1.88 2.53
C PHE A 24 -2.83 -0.60 2.96
N PHE A 25 -2.71 -0.19 4.24
CA PHE A 25 -3.40 1.01 4.72
C PHE A 25 -2.82 2.31 4.14
N ILE A 26 -1.51 2.36 3.87
CA ILE A 26 -0.89 3.50 3.19
C ILE A 26 -1.44 3.62 1.76
N VAL A 27 -1.49 2.52 1.03
CA VAL A 27 -2.01 2.47 -0.35
C VAL A 27 -3.50 2.79 -0.37
N LEU A 28 -4.26 2.26 0.60
CA LEU A 28 -5.68 2.56 0.76
C LEU A 28 -5.92 4.05 1.02
N GLY A 29 -5.14 4.68 1.90
CA GLY A 29 -5.23 6.11 2.17
C GLY A 29 -4.96 6.95 0.92
N ALA A 30 -3.93 6.62 0.14
CA ALA A 30 -3.63 7.28 -1.12
C ALA A 30 -4.75 7.07 -2.16
N ALA A 31 -5.25 5.84 -2.28
CA ALA A 31 -6.33 5.48 -3.19
C ALA A 31 -7.63 6.22 -2.87
N LEU A 32 -8.03 6.27 -1.59
CA LEU A 32 -9.18 7.03 -1.12
C LEU A 32 -9.00 8.53 -1.41
N GLY A 33 -7.83 9.08 -1.09
CA GLY A 33 -7.52 10.48 -1.38
C GLY A 33 -7.64 10.82 -2.86
N ILE A 34 -7.03 10.03 -3.74
CA ILE A 34 -7.11 10.22 -5.20
C ILE A 34 -8.57 10.11 -5.67
N SER A 35 -9.30 9.11 -5.19
CA SER A 35 -10.66 8.84 -5.61
C SER A 35 -11.62 9.96 -5.17
N MET A 36 -11.54 10.40 -3.91
CA MET A 36 -12.32 11.52 -3.36
C MET A 36 -12.09 12.83 -4.11
N ASN A 37 -10.84 13.10 -4.52
CA ASN A 37 -10.55 14.31 -5.31
C ASN A 37 -11.04 14.21 -6.77
N SER A 38 -11.29 13.00 -7.25
CA SER A 38 -11.70 12.75 -8.64
C SER A 38 -13.21 12.72 -8.84
N THR A 39 -14.01 12.31 -7.83
CA THR A 39 -15.48 12.20 -7.94
C THR A 39 -16.15 13.51 -8.37
N GLY A 40 -15.72 14.64 -7.80
CA GLY A 40 -16.24 15.96 -8.16
C GLY A 40 -15.92 16.39 -9.60
N TYR A 41 -14.87 15.83 -10.21
CA TYR A 41 -14.59 16.03 -11.64
C TYR A 41 -15.55 15.21 -12.52
N PHE A 42 -15.81 13.94 -12.18
CA PHE A 42 -16.71 13.09 -12.94
C PHE A 42 -18.17 13.56 -12.91
N GLN A 43 -18.64 14.06 -11.76
CA GLN A 43 -19.97 14.66 -11.67
C GLN A 43 -20.10 15.91 -12.55
N LYS A 44 -19.06 16.75 -12.61
CA LYS A 44 -19.06 17.98 -13.44
C LYS A 44 -19.13 17.72 -14.94
N ILE A 45 -18.55 16.63 -15.41
CA ILE A 45 -18.59 16.25 -16.83
C ILE A 45 -19.88 15.47 -17.19
N GLY A 46 -20.81 15.31 -16.24
CA GLY A 46 -22.17 14.82 -16.48
C GLY A 46 -22.42 13.34 -16.16
N PHE A 47 -21.53 12.68 -15.40
CA PHE A 47 -21.78 11.30 -14.96
C PHE A 47 -22.89 11.27 -13.90
N THR A 48 -23.70 10.20 -13.93
CA THR A 48 -24.69 9.95 -12.89
C THR A 48 -24.02 9.57 -11.57
N GLU A 49 -24.76 9.66 -10.46
CA GLU A 49 -24.28 9.27 -9.14
C GLU A 49 -23.81 7.81 -9.12
N GLU A 50 -24.62 6.90 -9.68
CA GLU A 50 -24.30 5.47 -9.77
C GLU A 50 -22.98 5.23 -10.53
N MET A 51 -22.79 5.87 -11.69
CA MET A 51 -21.56 5.73 -12.45
C MET A 51 -20.35 6.27 -11.68
N THR A 52 -20.53 7.37 -10.95
CA THR A 52 -19.48 7.98 -10.13
C THR A 52 -19.05 7.05 -9.00
N ASP A 53 -19.98 6.33 -8.37
CA ASP A 53 -19.68 5.34 -7.33
C ASP A 53 -18.86 4.17 -7.86
N TRP A 54 -19.21 3.64 -9.04
CA TRP A 54 -18.42 2.61 -9.69
C TRP A 54 -17.02 3.09 -10.07
N ILE A 55 -16.90 4.33 -10.56
CA ILE A 55 -15.62 4.95 -10.88
C ILE A 55 -14.79 5.15 -9.60
N PHE A 56 -15.42 5.54 -8.49
CA PHE A 56 -14.75 5.72 -7.21
C PHE A 56 -14.04 4.44 -6.76
N TRP A 57 -14.73 3.31 -6.78
CA TRP A 57 -14.15 2.00 -6.45
C TRP A 57 -13.18 1.51 -7.52
N GLY A 58 -13.44 1.81 -8.80
CA GLY A 58 -12.54 1.51 -9.90
C GLY A 58 -11.17 2.17 -9.75
N ILE A 59 -11.12 3.46 -9.37
CA ILE A 59 -9.87 4.18 -9.11
C ILE A 59 -9.10 3.53 -7.96
N ILE A 60 -9.79 3.14 -6.89
CA ILE A 60 -9.15 2.44 -5.78
C ILE A 60 -8.50 1.15 -6.27
N GLY A 61 -9.24 0.33 -7.03
CA GLY A 61 -8.71 -0.91 -7.62
C GLY A 61 -7.49 -0.69 -8.52
N VAL A 62 -7.52 0.34 -9.37
CA VAL A 62 -6.40 0.68 -10.26
C VAL A 62 -5.16 1.11 -9.48
N VAL A 63 -5.31 1.93 -8.43
CA VAL A 63 -4.19 2.33 -7.57
C VAL A 63 -3.54 1.12 -6.91
N PHE A 64 -4.35 0.18 -6.42
CA PHE A 64 -3.86 -1.09 -5.87
C PHE A 64 -3.11 -1.93 -6.92
N LEU A 65 -3.66 -2.08 -8.13
CA LEU A 65 -3.00 -2.80 -9.22
C LEU A 65 -1.64 -2.18 -9.55
N VAL A 66 -1.59 -0.85 -9.72
CA VAL A 66 -0.34 -0.13 -10.01
C VAL A 66 0.66 -0.31 -8.87
N TYR A 67 0.22 -0.21 -7.61
CA TYR A 67 1.12 -0.38 -6.48
C TYR A 67 1.70 -1.80 -6.42
N TYR A 68 0.86 -2.83 -6.44
CA TYR A 68 1.30 -4.21 -6.25
C TYR A 68 2.06 -4.78 -7.46
N LEU A 69 1.70 -4.39 -8.69
CA LEU A 69 2.36 -4.89 -9.90
C LEU A 69 3.61 -4.08 -10.29
N ILE A 70 3.65 -2.78 -9.99
CA ILE A 70 4.74 -1.90 -10.43
C ILE A 70 5.58 -1.47 -9.23
N VAL A 71 5.02 -0.67 -8.32
CA VAL A 71 5.79 -0.05 -7.22
C VAL A 71 6.45 -1.12 -6.35
N ARG A 72 5.68 -2.11 -5.92
CA ARG A 72 6.17 -3.17 -5.05
C ARG A 72 7.17 -4.08 -5.77
N ALA A 73 6.92 -4.41 -7.03
CA ALA A 73 7.78 -5.28 -7.83
C ALA A 73 9.16 -4.64 -8.14
N PHE A 74 9.19 -3.32 -8.35
CA PHE A 74 10.42 -2.62 -8.75
C PHE A 74 11.14 -1.93 -7.59
N ILE A 75 10.44 -1.29 -6.66
CA ILE A 75 11.03 -0.42 -5.63
C ILE A 75 11.28 -1.18 -4.32
N LEU A 76 10.38 -2.08 -3.93
CA LEU A 76 10.42 -2.78 -2.64
C LEU A 76 11.07 -4.18 -2.73
N LYS A 77 12.08 -4.36 -3.60
CA LYS A 77 12.95 -5.56 -3.61
C LYS A 77 13.89 -5.64 -2.38
N ARG A 78 13.40 -5.37 -1.17
CA ARG A 78 14.26 -5.48 0.03
C ARG A 78 14.43 -6.97 0.41
N PRO A 79 15.67 -7.43 0.64
CA PRO A 79 15.95 -8.80 1.10
C PRO A 79 15.46 -9.11 2.53
N ILE A 80 14.84 -8.14 3.21
CA ILE A 80 14.24 -8.32 4.54
C ILE A 80 13.02 -9.25 4.48
N LEU A 81 12.33 -9.31 3.35
CA LEU A 81 11.19 -10.21 3.14
C LEU A 81 11.56 -11.54 2.45
N SER A 82 12.79 -11.65 1.92
CA SER A 82 13.26 -12.87 1.25
C SER A 82 13.88 -13.89 2.20
N LYS A 83 13.88 -13.60 3.51
CA LYS A 83 14.41 -14.45 4.58
C LYS A 83 13.33 -14.96 5.55
N ILE A 84 12.07 -14.80 5.17
CA ILE A 84 10.92 -15.46 5.81
C ILE A 84 10.56 -16.66 4.95
#